data_AF-A0A6C1PA67-F1
#
_entry.id   AF-A0A6C1PA67-F1
#
_cell.length_a   1.000
_cell.length_b   1.000
_cell.length_c   1.000
_cell.angle_alpha   90.00
_cell.angle_beta   90.00
_cell.angle_gamma   90.00
#
_symmetry.space_group_name_H-M   'P 1'
#
loop_
_entity.id
_entity.type
_entity.pdbx_description
1 polymer ?
#
loop_
_entity_poly.entity_id
_entity_poly.type
_entity_poly.pdbx_seq_one_letter_code
_entity_poly.pdbx_strand_id
1 'polypeptide(L)'
;MATPAQEDTIQEVKEIFRNYLKKNSHRQTPERFMVLEEIYRTDGHFDADDMYFQMKNTGYRVSRATVYNTLDLLVECNLVQRHQFRQNQSYYERAYAYRQHDHIICDTCGAVLEFCDPRIGEIQAMIEKIHDFSITGHSLHFYGSCQDPEICTRKPDLKKKD
;
A
#
# COMPACT_ATOMS: atom_id res chain seq x y z
N MET A 1 3.98 11.44 -6.14
CA MET A 1 2.53 11.68 -5.98
C MET A 1 1.83 10.58 -6.74
N ALA A 2 1.20 9.67 -5.99
CA ALA A 2 0.30 8.67 -6.51
C ALA A 2 -0.73 9.31 -7.44
N THR A 3 -0.98 8.69 -8.59
CA THR A 3 -2.06 9.09 -9.50
C THR A 3 -3.05 7.92 -9.55
N PRO A 4 -4.37 8.18 -9.66
CA PRO A 4 -5.34 7.11 -9.84
C PRO A 4 -4.97 6.22 -11.03
N ALA A 5 -5.18 4.91 -10.89
CA ALA A 5 -4.88 3.99 -11.98
C ALA A 5 -5.73 4.35 -13.21
N GLN A 6 -5.12 4.28 -14.39
CA GLN A 6 -5.86 4.42 -15.64
C GLN A 6 -6.81 3.23 -15.80
N GLU A 7 -7.92 3.42 -16.51
CA GLU A 7 -8.94 2.35 -16.69
C GLU A 7 -8.33 1.09 -17.34
N ASP A 8 -7.39 1.27 -18.28
CA ASP A 8 -6.65 0.17 -18.91
C ASP A 8 -5.86 -0.66 -17.87
N THR A 9 -5.23 0.00 -16.89
CA THR A 9 -4.54 -0.68 -15.78
C THR A 9 -5.52 -1.47 -14.92
N ILE A 10 -6.69 -0.91 -14.60
CA ILE A 10 -7.72 -1.59 -13.81
C ILE A 10 -8.20 -2.85 -14.52
N GLN A 11 -8.38 -2.79 -15.85
CA GLN A 11 -8.78 -3.95 -16.63
C GLN A 11 -7.69 -5.04 -16.64
N GLU A 12 -6.43 -4.66 -16.81
CA GLU A 12 -5.30 -5.60 -16.81
C GLU A 12 -5.16 -6.32 -15.45
N VAL A 13 -5.22 -5.59 -14.34
CA VAL A 13 -5.12 -6.21 -13.01
C VAL A 13 -6.33 -7.07 -12.67
N LYS A 14 -7.53 -6.74 -13.18
CA LYS A 14 -8.71 -7.63 -13.09
C LYS A 14 -8.46 -8.95 -13.81
N GLU A 15 -7.78 -8.95 -14.94
CA GLU A 15 -7.43 -10.17 -15.68
C GLU A 15 -6.36 -10.99 -14.98
N ILE A 16 -5.30 -10.35 -14.47
CA ILE A 16 -4.27 -10.99 -13.64
C ILE A 16 -4.91 -11.67 -12.44
N PHE A 17 -5.76 -10.94 -11.70
CA PHE A 17 -6.43 -11.47 -10.53
C PHE A 17 -7.40 -12.62 -10.87
N ARG A 18 -8.17 -12.49 -11.95
CA ARG A 18 -9.05 -13.55 -12.45
C ARG A 18 -8.27 -14.84 -12.71
N ASN A 19 -7.12 -14.73 -13.38
CA ASN A 19 -6.24 -15.86 -13.68
C ASN A 19 -5.67 -16.48 -12.40
N TYR A 20 -5.25 -15.66 -11.44
CA TYR A 20 -4.78 -16.13 -10.13
C TYR A 20 -5.85 -16.91 -9.38
N LEU A 21 -7.06 -16.35 -9.27
CA LEU A 21 -8.19 -17.01 -8.59
C LEU A 21 -8.52 -18.35 -9.24
N LYS A 22 -8.55 -18.41 -10.58
CA LYS A 22 -8.83 -19.63 -11.33
C LYS A 22 -7.75 -20.69 -11.10
N LYS A 23 -6.47 -20.30 -11.19
CA LYS A 23 -5.32 -21.21 -11.01
C LYS A 23 -5.29 -21.82 -9.60
N ASN A 24 -5.66 -21.05 -8.58
CA ASN A 24 -5.62 -21.48 -7.18
C ASN A 24 -6.99 -21.99 -6.66
N SER A 25 -7.97 -22.23 -7.54
CA SER A 25 -9.32 -22.70 -7.18
C SER A 25 -10.07 -21.81 -6.17
N HIS A 26 -9.77 -20.51 -6.15
CA HIS A 26 -10.53 -19.54 -5.35
C HIS A 26 -11.80 -19.10 -6.08
N ARG A 27 -12.85 -18.81 -5.31
CA ARG A 27 -14.11 -18.28 -5.87
C ARG A 27 -13.91 -16.90 -6.49
N GLN A 28 -14.40 -16.74 -7.71
CA GLN A 28 -14.44 -15.47 -8.45
C GLN A 28 -15.76 -14.75 -8.18
N THR A 29 -15.84 -14.03 -7.06
CA THR A 29 -17.06 -13.28 -6.70
C THR A 29 -16.97 -11.82 -7.14
N PRO A 30 -18.08 -11.16 -7.49
CA PRO A 30 -18.09 -9.73 -7.85
C PRO A 30 -17.47 -8.83 -6.77
N GLU A 31 -17.69 -9.15 -5.50
CA GLU A 31 -17.18 -8.36 -4.36
C GLU A 31 -15.65 -8.34 -4.32
N ARG A 32 -14.98 -9.44 -4.69
CA ARG A 32 -13.51 -9.47 -4.76
C ARG A 32 -12.98 -8.50 -5.82
N PHE A 33 -13.67 -8.40 -6.97
CA PHE A 33 -13.30 -7.46 -8.02
C PHE A 33 -13.67 -6.01 -7.68
N MET A 34 -14.73 -5.79 -6.90
CA MET A 34 -15.06 -4.46 -6.35
C MET A 34 -13.98 -3.98 -5.39
N VAL A 35 -13.48 -4.84 -4.50
CA VAL A 35 -12.37 -4.50 -3.59
C VAL A 35 -11.10 -4.16 -4.38
N LEU A 36 -10.74 -4.99 -5.37
CA LEU A 36 -9.59 -4.72 -6.25
C LEU A 36 -9.73 -3.34 -6.93
N GLU A 37 -10.90 -3.05 -7.49
CA GLU A 37 -11.14 -1.80 -8.20
C GLU A 37 -11.05 -0.58 -7.27
N GLU A 38 -11.64 -0.66 -6.06
CA GLU A 38 -11.55 0.43 -5.08
C GLU A 38 -10.10 0.70 -4.67
N ILE A 39 -9.32 -0.36 -4.41
CA ILE A 39 -7.89 -0.25 -4.11
C ILE A 39 -7.15 0.47 -5.25
N TYR A 40 -7.46 0.14 -6.50
CA TYR A 40 -6.79 0.74 -7.65
C TYR A 40 -7.24 2.18 -7.96
N ARG A 41 -8.39 2.59 -7.44
CA ARG A 41 -8.89 3.96 -7.46
C ARG A 41 -8.40 4.79 -6.25
N THR A 42 -7.91 4.14 -5.20
CA THR A 42 -7.41 4.79 -3.98
C THR A 42 -5.95 5.18 -4.11
N ASP A 43 -5.64 6.46 -3.89
CA ASP A 43 -4.27 6.99 -3.90
C ASP A 43 -3.56 6.80 -2.55
N GLY A 44 -2.26 6.54 -2.60
CA GLY A 44 -1.42 6.36 -1.42
C GLY A 44 -1.70 5.09 -0.63
N HIS A 45 -1.41 5.16 0.68
CA HIS A 45 -1.51 4.05 1.62
C HIS A 45 -2.82 4.06 2.39
N PHE A 46 -3.37 2.88 2.61
CA PHE A 46 -4.57 2.69 3.42
C PHE A 46 -4.39 1.48 4.33
N ASP A 47 -5.07 1.46 5.47
CA ASP A 47 -5.24 0.23 6.23
C ASP A 47 -6.51 -0.52 5.80
N ALA A 48 -6.62 -1.79 6.21
CA ALA A 48 -7.73 -2.65 5.81
C ALA A 48 -9.10 -2.19 6.37
N ASP A 49 -9.12 -1.52 7.53
CA ASP A 49 -10.34 -1.01 8.14
C ASP A 49 -10.80 0.28 7.46
N ASP A 50 -9.88 1.19 7.17
CA ASP A 50 -10.13 2.41 6.39
C ASP A 50 -10.70 2.07 5.02
N MET A 51 -10.11 1.10 4.31
CA MET A 51 -10.64 0.60 3.04
C MET A 51 -12.07 0.03 3.18
N TYR A 52 -12.33 -0.76 4.23
CA TYR A 52 -13.67 -1.26 4.51
C TYR A 52 -14.68 -0.13 4.76
N PHE A 53 -14.32 0.86 5.58
CA PHE A 53 -15.19 1.99 5.88
C PHE A 53 -15.42 2.87 4.64
N GLN A 54 -14.41 3.10 3.82
CA GLN A 54 -14.52 3.82 2.54
C GLN A 54 -15.54 3.12 1.62
N MET A 55 -15.37 1.83 1.36
CA MET A 55 -16.30 1.05 0.53
C MET A 55 -17.74 1.05 1.08
N LYS A 56 -17.88 0.94 2.41
CA LYS A 56 -19.20 0.97 3.05
C LYS A 56 -19.88 2.33 2.85
N ASN A 57 -19.13 3.42 2.99
CA ASN A 57 -19.65 4.79 2.88
C ASN A 57 -20.03 5.15 1.43
N THR A 58 -19.38 4.55 0.43
CA THR A 58 -19.72 4.68 -0.99
C THR A 58 -20.86 3.75 -1.44
N GLY A 59 -21.41 2.94 -0.53
CA GLY A 59 -22.61 2.12 -0.75
C GLY A 59 -22.35 0.69 -1.22
N TYR A 60 -21.09 0.24 -1.26
CA TYR A 60 -20.77 -1.14 -1.59
C TYR A 60 -21.30 -2.11 -0.52
N ARG A 61 -21.85 -3.24 -0.98
CA ARG A 61 -22.29 -4.35 -0.12
C ARG A 61 -21.20 -5.39 0.02
N VAL A 62 -20.14 -5.04 0.75
CA VAL A 62 -18.97 -5.91 0.99
C VAL A 62 -18.79 -6.10 2.49
N SER A 63 -18.55 -7.35 2.92
CA SER A 63 -18.27 -7.64 4.34
C SER A 63 -16.83 -7.29 4.69
N ARG A 64 -16.56 -6.93 5.95
CA ARG A 64 -15.19 -6.72 6.44
C ARG A 64 -14.30 -7.93 6.14
N ALA A 65 -14.79 -9.15 6.40
CA ALA A 65 -14.06 -10.38 6.08
C ALA A 65 -13.73 -10.51 4.59
N THR A 66 -14.60 -10.06 3.68
CA THR A 66 -14.35 -10.06 2.24
C THR A 66 -13.21 -9.12 1.87
N VAL A 67 -13.12 -7.93 2.48
CA VAL A 67 -12.02 -6.98 2.24
C VAL A 67 -10.70 -7.61 2.64
N TYR A 68 -10.58 -8.11 3.87
CA TYR A 68 -9.35 -8.74 4.38
C TYR A 68 -8.94 -9.96 3.53
N ASN A 69 -9.86 -10.91 3.31
CA ASN A 69 -9.59 -12.10 2.49
C ASN A 69 -9.30 -11.78 1.02
N THR A 70 -9.64 -10.57 0.54
CA THR A 70 -9.27 -10.14 -0.81
C THR A 70 -7.90 -9.50 -0.81
N LEU A 71 -7.60 -8.65 0.18
CA LEU A 71 -6.26 -8.08 0.37
C LEU A 71 -5.19 -9.17 0.44
N ASP A 72 -5.43 -10.24 1.21
CA ASP A 72 -4.47 -11.36 1.31
C ASP A 72 -4.18 -11.99 -0.07
N LEU A 73 -5.21 -12.27 -0.86
CA LEU A 73 -5.02 -12.83 -2.22
C LEU A 73 -4.33 -11.83 -3.17
N LEU A 74 -4.62 -10.53 -3.03
CA LEU A 74 -4.00 -9.50 -3.85
C LEU A 74 -2.52 -9.32 -3.51
N VAL A 75 -2.14 -9.50 -2.24
CA VAL A 75 -0.75 -9.56 -1.80
C VAL A 75 -0.06 -10.80 -2.37
N GLU A 76 -0.69 -11.98 -2.28
CA GLU A 76 -0.12 -13.22 -2.81
C GLU A 76 0.15 -13.17 -4.33
N CYS A 77 -0.66 -12.43 -5.08
CA CYS A 77 -0.48 -12.25 -6.52
C CYS A 77 0.27 -10.97 -6.93
N ASN A 78 0.90 -10.27 -5.98
CA ASN A 78 1.68 -9.05 -6.18
C ASN A 78 0.91 -7.91 -6.87
N LEU A 79 -0.41 -7.86 -6.70
CA LEU A 79 -1.23 -6.72 -7.16
C LEU A 79 -1.35 -5.65 -6.08
N VAL A 80 -1.12 -6.02 -4.82
CA VAL A 80 -1.09 -5.12 -3.67
C VAL A 80 0.17 -5.41 -2.86
N GLN A 81 0.82 -4.38 -2.35
CA GLN A 81 1.93 -4.51 -1.42
C GLN A 81 1.43 -4.24 -0.01
N ARG A 82 1.92 -5.02 0.96
CA ARG A 82 1.65 -4.82 2.39
C ARG A 82 2.91 -4.32 3.07
N HIS A 83 2.78 -3.22 3.78
CA HIS A 83 3.80 -2.67 4.66
C HIS A 83 3.40 -2.87 6.12
N GLN A 84 4.34 -3.30 6.94
CA GLN A 84 4.15 -3.37 8.39
C GLN A 84 5.10 -2.37 9.04
N PHE A 85 4.55 -1.22 9.44
CA PHE A 85 5.28 -0.19 10.17
C PHE A 85 5.20 -0.42 11.68
N ARG A 86 5.56 0.58 12.48
CA ARG A 86 5.45 0.53 13.95
C ARG A 86 3.97 0.53 14.38
N GLN A 87 3.66 -0.14 15.50
CA GLN A 87 2.31 -0.30 16.10
C GLN A 87 1.41 -1.44 15.58
N ASN A 88 1.98 -2.45 14.92
CA ASN A 88 1.25 -3.68 14.51
C ASN A 88 0.10 -3.45 13.49
N GLN A 89 -0.03 -2.25 12.96
CA GLN A 89 -0.95 -1.90 11.89
C GLN A 89 -0.29 -2.15 10.54
N SER A 90 -1.05 -2.73 9.61
CA SER A 90 -0.60 -3.01 8.25
C SER A 90 -1.22 -2.00 7.31
N TYR A 91 -0.37 -1.40 6.50
CA TYR A 91 -0.75 -0.51 5.42
C TYR A 91 -0.60 -1.23 4.10
N TYR A 92 -1.44 -0.88 3.14
CA TYR A 92 -1.52 -1.50 1.84
C TYR A 92 -1.45 -0.42 0.77
N GLU A 93 -0.88 -0.78 -0.37
CA GLU A 93 -0.82 0.07 -1.56
C GLU A 93 -0.90 -0.80 -2.83
N ARG A 94 -1.18 -0.18 -3.97
CA ARG A 94 -1.11 -0.85 -5.27
C ARG A 94 0.35 -1.18 -5.60
N ALA A 95 0.60 -2.40 -6.08
CA ALA A 95 1.93 -2.80 -6.51
C ALA A 95 2.12 -2.77 -8.04
N TYR A 96 1.06 -3.05 -8.82
CA TYR A 96 1.16 -3.12 -10.27
C TYR A 96 1.17 -1.72 -10.91
N ALA A 97 2.07 -1.52 -11.88
CA ALA A 97 2.25 -0.24 -12.60
C ALA A 97 2.46 0.97 -11.68
N TYR A 98 2.94 0.75 -10.45
CA TYR A 98 3.20 1.80 -9.47
C TYR A 98 4.67 2.19 -9.47
N ARG A 99 4.97 3.48 -9.33
CA ARG A 99 6.34 3.98 -9.38
C ARG A 99 7.07 3.65 -8.09
N GLN A 100 8.36 3.28 -8.20
CA GLN A 100 9.22 3.06 -7.04
C GLN A 100 9.35 4.34 -6.20
N HIS A 101 9.13 4.21 -4.91
CA HIS A 101 9.20 5.25 -3.91
C HIS A 101 9.49 4.62 -2.54
N ASP A 102 9.98 5.45 -1.62
CA ASP A 102 10.27 5.08 -0.23
C ASP A 102 9.37 5.87 0.72
N HIS A 103 9.39 5.50 2.00
CA HIS A 103 8.38 5.96 2.96
C HIS A 103 8.98 6.75 4.13
N ILE A 104 8.27 7.78 4.56
CA ILE A 104 8.47 8.47 5.85
C ILE A 104 7.22 8.26 6.70
N ILE A 105 7.39 7.75 7.91
CA ILE A 105 6.30 7.42 8.82
C ILE A 105 6.32 8.40 10.00
N CYS A 106 5.17 9.03 10.27
CA CYS A 106 5.00 9.88 11.43
C CYS A 106 4.72 9.05 12.70
N ASP A 107 5.60 9.11 13.68
CA ASP A 107 5.46 8.45 14.98
C ASP A 107 4.30 9.01 15.82
N THR A 108 3.83 10.23 15.52
CA THR A 108 2.76 10.91 16.29
C THR A 108 1.37 10.57 15.77
N CYS A 109 1.13 10.74 14.47
CA CYS A 109 -0.19 10.55 13.86
C CYS A 109 -0.32 9.26 13.03
N GLY A 110 0.78 8.57 12.73
CA GLY A 110 0.79 7.39 11.86
C GLY A 110 0.74 7.69 10.36
N ALA A 111 0.77 8.98 9.97
CA ALA A 111 0.77 9.34 8.55
C ALA A 111 1.98 8.76 7.81
N VAL A 112 1.75 8.31 6.58
CA VAL A 112 2.75 7.75 5.68
C VAL A 112 2.93 8.71 4.51
N LEU A 113 4.16 9.13 4.27
CA LEU A 113 4.54 10.05 3.20
C LEU A 113 5.48 9.35 2.22
N GLU A 114 5.23 9.56 0.93
CA GLU A 114 6.07 9.01 -0.14
C GLU A 114 7.17 10.00 -0.53
N PHE A 115 8.36 9.47 -0.82
CA PHE A 115 9.42 10.23 -1.48
C PHE A 115 10.16 9.36 -2.50
N CYS A 116 10.86 10.01 -3.42
CA CYS A 116 11.70 9.35 -4.41
C CYS A 116 13.02 10.11 -4.48
N ASP A 117 14.13 9.43 -4.21
CA ASP A 117 15.46 10.00 -4.31
C ASP A 117 16.34 9.18 -5.25
N PRO A 118 16.77 9.73 -6.40
CA PRO A 118 17.57 8.99 -7.38
C PRO A 118 18.91 8.50 -6.81
N ARG A 119 19.43 9.13 -5.75
CA ARG A 119 20.68 8.74 -5.10
C ARG A 119 20.61 7.33 -4.48
N ILE A 120 19.41 6.84 -4.18
CA ILE A 120 19.23 5.47 -3.67
C ILE A 120 19.59 4.44 -4.74
N GLY A 121 19.24 4.70 -6.01
CA GLY A 121 19.65 3.86 -7.14
C GLY A 121 21.17 3.85 -7.34
N GLU A 122 21.83 5.00 -7.12
CA GLU A 122 23.30 5.09 -7.16
C GLU A 122 23.95 4.24 -6.06
N ILE A 123 23.39 4.24 -4.85
CA ILE A 123 23.85 3.38 -3.75
C ILE A 123 23.68 1.91 -4.11
N GLN A 124 22.53 1.52 -4.68
CA GLN A 124 22.27 0.14 -5.08
C GLN A 124 23.30 -0.34 -6.12
N ALA A 125 23.50 0.41 -7.20
CA ALA A 125 24.46 0.08 -8.25
C ALA A 125 25.91 0.00 -7.73
N MET A 126 26.27 0.87 -6.78
CA MET A 126 27.58 0.86 -6.15
C MET A 126 27.79 -0.42 -5.32
N ILE A 127 26.79 -0.84 -4.54
CA ILE A 127 26.86 -2.06 -3.72
C ILE A 127 26.93 -3.32 -4.60
N GLU A 128 26.11 -3.41 -5.66
CA GLU A 128 26.17 -4.51 -6.63
C GLU A 128 27.58 -4.68 -7.21
N LYS A 129 28.21 -3.57 -7.59
CA LYS A 129 29.57 -3.56 -8.15
C LYS A 129 30.64 -3.95 -7.14
N ILE A 130 30.57 -3.47 -5.91
CA ILE A 130 31.59 -3.76 -4.88
C ILE A 130 31.53 -5.22 -4.44
N HIS A 131 30.33 -5.78 -4.36
CA HIS A 131 30.10 -7.11 -3.78
C HIS A 131 29.82 -8.21 -4.80
N ASP A 132 29.84 -7.90 -6.11
CA ASP A 132 29.45 -8.84 -7.18
C ASP A 132 28.08 -9.49 -6.89
N PHE A 133 27.08 -8.63 -6.65
CA PHE A 133 25.75 -9.03 -6.21
C PHE A 133 24.68 -8.49 -7.16
N SER A 134 23.53 -9.17 -7.26
CA SER A 134 22.37 -8.70 -8.01
C SER A 134 21.22 -8.39 -7.05
N ILE A 135 20.89 -7.11 -6.91
CA ILE A 135 19.85 -6.63 -6.01
C ILE A 135 18.52 -6.60 -6.75
N THR A 136 17.56 -7.38 -6.26
CA THR A 136 16.21 -7.47 -6.84
C THR A 136 15.23 -6.43 -6.27
N GLY A 137 15.59 -5.77 -5.18
CA GLY A 137 14.79 -4.72 -4.55
C GLY A 137 15.39 -4.22 -3.23
N HIS A 138 14.80 -3.17 -2.68
CA HIS A 138 15.14 -2.64 -1.36
C HIS A 138 13.88 -2.16 -0.65
N SER A 139 14.02 -1.86 0.64
CA SER A 139 13.01 -1.22 1.47
C SER A 139 13.71 -0.17 2.32
N LEU A 140 13.29 1.09 2.19
CA LEU A 140 13.76 2.20 3.02
C LEU A 140 12.57 2.90 3.69
N HIS A 141 12.69 3.05 5.00
CA HIS A 141 11.69 3.71 5.84
C HIS A 141 12.39 4.68 6.79
N PHE A 142 11.97 5.94 6.76
CA PHE A 142 12.33 6.93 7.77
C PHE A 142 11.20 7.07 8.79
N TYR A 143 11.56 7.32 10.05
CA TYR A 143 10.62 7.52 11.14
C TYR A 143 10.89 8.90 11.77
N GLY A 144 9.83 9.64 12.06
CA GLY A 144 9.95 10.97 12.66
C GLY A 144 8.59 11.57 13.01
N SER A 145 8.52 12.88 13.23
CA SER A 145 7.25 13.58 13.48
C SER A 145 6.99 14.59 12.38
N CYS A 146 5.86 14.46 11.67
CA CYS A 146 5.46 15.45 10.68
C CYS A 146 5.17 16.78 11.37
N GLN A 147 5.66 17.86 10.76
CA GLN A 147 5.49 19.24 11.25
C GLN A 147 4.29 19.94 10.58
N ASP A 148 3.75 19.32 9.54
CA ASP A 148 2.63 19.87 8.78
C ASP A 148 1.32 19.60 9.53
N PRO A 149 0.59 20.65 9.94
CA PRO A 149 -0.69 20.52 10.64
C PRO A 149 -1.82 19.96 9.76
N GLU A 150 -1.71 20.00 8.43
CA GLU A 150 -2.68 19.34 7.54
C GLU A 150 -2.49 17.82 7.51
N ILE A 151 -1.26 17.36 7.74
CA ILE A 151 -0.90 15.92 7.77
C ILE A 151 -1.06 15.35 9.19
N CYS A 152 -0.73 16.15 10.22
CA CYS A 152 -0.74 15.71 11.61
C CYS A 152 -2.11 15.96 12.27
N THR A 153 -3.05 15.05 12.06
CA THR A 153 -4.42 15.17 12.61
C THR A 153 -4.51 14.85 14.11
N ARG A 154 -3.48 14.25 14.71
CA ARG A 154 -3.35 14.12 16.17
C ARG A 154 -2.53 15.28 16.72
N LYS A 155 -3.18 16.21 17.42
CA LYS A 155 -2.49 17.09 18.37
C LYS A 155 -1.70 16.20 19.33
N PRO A 156 -0.40 16.45 19.57
CA PRO A 156 0.36 15.64 20.49
C PRO A 156 -0.34 15.68 21.84
N ASP A 157 -0.68 14.51 22.38
CA ASP A 157 -0.86 14.37 23.82
C ASP A 157 0.48 14.76 24.43
N LEU A 158 0.60 16.01 24.87
CA LEU A 158 1.63 16.49 25.79
C LEU A 158 1.44 15.73 27.11
N LYS A 159 1.73 14.43 27.14
CA LYS A 159 1.93 13.70 28.39
C LYS A 159 3.27 14.12 28.94
N LYS A 160 3.17 15.13 29.80
CA LYS A 160 4.01 15.52 30.94
C LYS A 160 5.42 14.92 30.96
N LYS A 161 6.40 15.82 30.91
CA LYS A 161 7.69 15.66 31.58
C LYS A 161 7.46 15.08 32.98
N ASP A 162 8.11 13.98 33.29
CA ASP A 162 8.61 13.68 34.63
C ASP A 162 10.12 13.98 34.65
#